data_AF-A0AAU8SJ17-F1
#
_entry.id   AF-A0AAU8SJ17-F1
#
_cell.length_a   1.000
_cell.length_b   1.000
_cell.length_c   1.000
_cell.angle_alpha   90.00
_cell.angle_beta   90.00
_cell.angle_gamma   90.00
#
_symmetry.space_group_name_H-M   'P 1'
#
loop_
_entity.id
_entity.type
_entity.pdbx_description
1 polymer ?
#
loop_
_entity_poly.entity_id
_entity_poly.type
_entity_poly.pdbx_seq_one_letter_code
_entity_poly.pdbx_strand_id
1 'polypeptide(L)'
;MTPHVEVPHVQRIDHAVLAVVRAVLDRPDAAMNDAFLSIGGSLQAAQRVVAQLQHRLCADIAPHLLLNSTCIGDFADTLARTLNGAPGDACAPPPRSV
;
A
#
# COMPACT_ATOMS: atom_id res chain seq x y z
N MET A 1 21.28 -25.21 -5.33
CA MET A 1 21.32 -23.77 -5.70
C MET A 1 19.96 -23.18 -5.37
N THR A 2 19.81 -22.70 -4.14
CA THR A 2 18.60 -22.00 -3.68
C THR A 2 18.66 -20.56 -4.20
N PRO A 3 17.70 -20.08 -5.01
CA PRO A 3 17.55 -18.64 -5.13
C PRO A 3 16.95 -18.19 -3.79
N HIS A 4 17.80 -17.67 -2.90
CA HIS A 4 17.32 -16.79 -1.85
C HIS A 4 16.93 -15.52 -2.58
N VAL A 5 15.73 -15.52 -3.19
CA VAL A 5 15.12 -14.31 -3.68
C VAL A 5 14.89 -13.47 -2.44
N GLU A 6 15.84 -12.57 -2.17
CA GLU A 6 15.66 -11.52 -1.20
C GLU A 6 14.58 -10.63 -1.78
N VAL A 7 13.31 -11.05 -1.60
CA VAL A 7 12.16 -10.25 -1.96
C VAL A 7 12.32 -9.00 -1.12
N PRO A 8 12.60 -7.84 -1.75
CA PRO A 8 12.87 -6.65 -0.99
C PRO A 8 11.63 -6.39 -0.13
N HIS A 9 11.82 -6.02 1.14
CA HIS A 9 10.72 -5.90 2.10
C HIS A 9 9.57 -5.02 1.57
N VAL A 10 9.89 -4.03 0.74
CA VAL A 10 8.93 -3.19 0.02
C VAL A 10 7.96 -3.99 -0.87
N GLN A 11 8.44 -4.99 -1.63
CA GLN A 11 7.56 -5.82 -2.48
C GLN A 11 6.64 -6.72 -1.66
N ARG A 12 7.04 -7.12 -0.44
CA ARG A 12 6.14 -7.86 0.46
C ARG A 12 5.07 -6.96 1.06
N ILE A 13 5.42 -5.72 1.41
CA ILE A 13 4.48 -4.73 1.98
C ILE A 13 3.47 -4.31 0.92
N ASP A 14 3.94 -4.02 -0.29
CA ASP A 14 3.11 -3.72 -1.46
C ASP A 14 2.04 -4.80 -1.66
N HIS A 15 2.45 -6.06 -1.81
CA HIS A 15 1.53 -7.17 -2.01
C HIS A 15 0.57 -7.39 -0.83
N ALA A 16 1.04 -7.18 0.41
CA ALA A 16 0.20 -7.28 1.61
C ALA A 16 -0.86 -6.16 1.66
N VAL A 17 -0.47 -4.91 1.35
CA VAL A 17 -1.38 -3.77 1.24
C VAL A 17 -2.41 -4.04 0.16
N LEU A 18 -2.00 -4.48 -1.03
CA LEU A 18 -2.94 -4.77 -2.12
C LEU A 18 -3.93 -5.85 -1.74
N ALA A 19 -3.47 -6.94 -1.13
CA ALA A 19 -4.33 -8.04 -0.72
C ALA A 19 -5.41 -7.57 0.28
N VAL A 20 -5.03 -6.75 1.27
CA VAL A 20 -5.97 -6.19 2.25
C VAL A 20 -6.94 -5.21 1.58
N VAL A 21 -6.45 -4.34 0.71
CA VAL A 21 -7.28 -3.39 -0.04
C VAL A 21 -8.31 -4.14 -0.90
N ARG A 22 -7.88 -5.12 -1.68
CA ARG A 22 -8.76 -5.95 -2.52
C ARG A 22 -9.82 -6.68 -1.69
N ALA A 23 -9.45 -7.20 -0.52
CA ALA A 23 -10.38 -7.89 0.37
C ALA A 23 -11.39 -6.94 1.03
N VAL A 24 -10.99 -5.72 1.40
CA VAL A 24 -11.89 -4.75 2.05
C VAL A 24 -12.83 -4.08 1.05
N LEU A 25 -12.37 -3.84 -0.18
CA LEU A 25 -13.16 -3.26 -1.26
C LEU A 25 -13.96 -4.28 -2.07
N ASP A 26 -13.78 -5.58 -1.79
CA ASP A 26 -14.31 -6.68 -2.61
C ASP A 26 -13.95 -6.52 -4.11
N ARG A 27 -12.72 -6.03 -4.38
CA ARG A 27 -12.30 -5.65 -5.73
C ARG A 27 -10.96 -6.26 -6.12
N PRO A 28 -10.95 -7.45 -6.75
CA PRO A 28 -9.71 -8.14 -7.10
C PRO A 28 -8.88 -7.42 -8.18
N ASP A 29 -9.50 -6.57 -9.00
CA ASP A 29 -8.85 -5.81 -10.08
C ASP A 29 -8.10 -4.55 -9.60
N ALA A 30 -8.13 -4.22 -8.29
CA ALA A 30 -7.41 -3.07 -7.77
C ALA A 30 -5.89 -3.22 -8.01
N ALA A 31 -5.26 -2.15 -8.50
CA ALA A 31 -3.83 -2.09 -8.81
C ALA A 31 -3.10 -1.08 -7.91
N MET A 32 -1.77 -1.21 -7.76
CA MET A 32 -0.96 -0.23 -7.00
C MET A 32 -1.14 1.21 -7.47
N ASN A 33 -1.28 1.39 -8.78
CA ASN A 33 -1.39 2.72 -9.38
C ASN A 33 -2.81 3.30 -9.29
N ASP A 34 -3.74 2.56 -8.68
CA ASP A 34 -5.11 3.02 -8.52
C ASP A 34 -5.26 3.84 -7.24
N ALA A 35 -6.04 4.91 -7.34
CA ALA A 35 -6.35 5.76 -6.21
C ALA A 35 -7.44 5.06 -5.39
N PHE A 36 -7.19 4.87 -4.09
CA PHE A 36 -8.15 4.19 -3.20
C PHE A 36 -9.54 4.82 -3.29
N LEU A 37 -9.62 6.14 -3.27
CA LEU A 37 -10.85 6.91 -3.41
C LEU A 37 -11.53 6.71 -4.77
N SER A 38 -10.77 6.49 -5.86
CA SER A 38 -11.31 6.36 -7.21
C SER A 38 -11.95 4.99 -7.46
N ILE A 39 -11.43 3.92 -6.85
CA ILE A 39 -11.97 2.55 -6.97
C ILE A 39 -13.19 2.25 -6.09
N GLY A 40 -13.68 3.24 -5.33
CA GLY A 40 -14.77 3.09 -4.36
C GLY A 40 -14.33 3.11 -2.89
N GLY A 41 -13.09 3.50 -2.62
CA GLY A 41 -12.58 3.65 -1.27
C GLY A 41 -13.23 4.81 -0.53
N SER A 42 -13.63 4.52 0.70
CA SER A 42 -14.23 5.47 1.64
C SER A 42 -13.40 5.54 2.91
N LEU A 43 -13.56 6.58 3.73
CA LEU A 43 -12.86 6.67 5.03
C LEU A 43 -13.12 5.43 5.92
N GLN A 44 -14.34 4.90 5.93
CA GLN A 44 -14.65 3.66 6.65
C GLN A 44 -13.85 2.46 6.12
N ALA A 45 -13.73 2.33 4.79
CA ALA A 45 -12.92 1.28 4.17
C ALA A 45 -11.43 1.49 4.48
N ALA A 46 -10.94 2.73 4.42
CA ALA A 46 -9.56 3.08 4.76
C ALA A 46 -9.24 2.69 6.21
N GLN A 47 -10.13 3.02 7.17
CA GLN A 47 -10.00 2.61 8.57
C GLN A 47 -9.95 1.08 8.74
N ARG A 48 -10.76 0.33 7.99
CA ARG A 48 -10.76 -1.15 8.01
C ARG A 48 -9.47 -1.74 7.45
N VAL A 49 -8.99 -1.21 6.32
CA VAL A 49 -7.71 -1.61 5.70
C VAL A 49 -6.57 -1.35 6.67
N VAL A 50 -6.54 -0.15 7.24
CA VAL A 50 -5.52 0.30 8.16
C VAL A 50 -5.55 -0.51 9.45
N ALA A 51 -6.72 -0.76 10.06
CA ALA A 51 -6.82 -1.64 11.23
C ALA A 51 -6.25 -3.05 10.99
N GLN A 52 -6.51 -3.64 9.81
CA GLN A 52 -5.94 -4.94 9.44
C GLN A 52 -4.43 -4.88 9.23
N LEU A 53 -3.93 -3.85 8.55
CA LEU A 53 -2.50 -3.65 8.32
C LEU A 53 -1.76 -3.41 9.63
N GLN A 54 -2.29 -2.59 10.53
CA GLN A 54 -1.74 -2.35 11.86
C GLN A 54 -1.61 -3.66 12.66
N HIS A 55 -2.63 -4.52 12.61
CA HIS A 55 -2.58 -5.82 13.28
C HIS A 55 -1.54 -6.78 12.67
N ARG A 56 -1.33 -6.73 11.35
CA ARG A 56 -0.36 -7.58 10.64
C ARG A 56 1.09 -7.11 10.78
N LEU A 57 1.30 -5.79 10.74
CA LEU A 57 2.63 -5.15 10.71
C LEU A 57 3.06 -4.67 12.10
N CYS A 58 2.17 -4.73 13.10
CA CYS A 58 2.40 -4.24 14.46
C CYS A 58 2.88 -2.77 14.50
N ALA A 59 2.38 -1.95 13.58
CA ALA A 59 2.70 -0.53 13.43
C ALA A 59 1.44 0.31 13.62
N ASP A 60 1.59 1.53 14.16
CA ASP A 60 0.51 2.52 14.19
C ASP A 60 0.46 3.23 12.84
N ILE A 61 -0.68 3.10 12.16
CA ILE A 61 -0.86 3.62 10.81
C ILE A 61 -2.10 4.50 10.85
N ALA A 62 -1.94 5.76 10.49
CA ALA A 62 -3.06 6.67 10.50
C ALA A 62 -3.87 6.54 9.20
N PRO A 63 -5.21 6.43 9.27
CA PRO A 63 -6.04 6.22 8.08
C PRO A 63 -6.04 7.40 7.11
N HIS A 64 -5.65 8.59 7.58
CA HIS A 64 -5.47 9.75 6.72
C HIS A 64 -4.30 9.59 5.74
N LEU A 65 -3.29 8.77 6.04
CA LEU A 65 -2.18 8.52 5.11
C LEU A 65 -2.69 7.87 3.82
N LEU A 66 -3.58 6.89 3.96
CA LEU A 66 -4.17 6.18 2.83
C LEU A 66 -5.10 7.07 1.99
N LEU A 67 -5.74 8.06 2.62
CA LEU A 67 -6.59 9.05 1.94
C LEU A 67 -5.80 10.19 1.32
N ASN A 68 -4.63 10.52 1.87
CA ASN A 68 -3.74 11.56 1.36
C ASN A 68 -2.79 11.02 0.28
N SER A 69 -2.55 9.72 0.25
CA SER A 69 -1.79 9.06 -0.81
C SER A 69 -2.52 9.12 -2.14
N THR A 70 -1.76 9.40 -3.20
CA THR A 70 -2.32 9.53 -4.56
C THR A 70 -2.76 8.16 -5.10
N CYS A 71 -2.02 7.11 -4.76
CA CYS A 71 -2.30 5.73 -5.17
C CYS A 71 -1.95 4.74 -4.05
N ILE A 72 -2.42 3.50 -4.16
CA ILE A 72 -2.13 2.42 -3.19
C ILE A 72 -0.62 2.14 -3.06
N GLY A 73 0.13 2.25 -4.16
CA GLY A 73 1.59 2.06 -4.17
C GLY A 73 2.37 3.14 -3.42
N ASP A 74 1.88 4.38 -3.42
CA ASP A 74 2.48 5.50 -2.67
C ASP A 74 2.35 5.27 -1.15
N PHE A 75 1.19 4.79 -0.72
CA PHE A 75 0.97 4.38 0.66
C PHE A 75 1.86 3.19 1.06
N ALA A 76 2.01 2.19 0.18
CA ALA A 76 2.86 1.03 0.42
C ALA A 76 4.35 1.40 0.51
N ASP A 77 4.83 2.30 -0.35
CA ASP A 77 6.21 2.82 -0.30
C ASP A 77 6.47 3.58 1.00
N THR A 78 5.56 4.49 1.37
CA THR A 78 5.62 5.23 2.63
C THR A 78 5.72 4.28 3.81
N LEU A 79 4.87 3.25 3.86
CA LEU A 79 4.91 2.21 4.89
C LEU A 79 6.24 1.46 4.90
N ALA A 80 6.72 1.04 3.73
CA ALA A 80 7.99 0.34 3.60
C ALA A 80 9.17 1.18 4.10
N ARG A 81 9.15 2.49 3.85
CA ARG A 81 10.15 3.44 4.35
C ARG A 81 10.06 3.68 5.85
N THR A 82 8.85 3.85 6.39
CA THR A 82 8.65 4.00 7.84
C THR A 82 9.14 2.75 8.58
N LEU A 83 8.88 1.58 8.03
CA LEU A 83 9.32 0.30 8.60
C LEU A 83 10.83 0.03 8.39
N ASN A 84 11.45 0.59 7.34
CA ASN A 84 12.90 0.46 7.09
C ASN A 84 13.75 1.61 7.67
N GLY A 85 13.16 2.71 8.13
CA GLY A 85 13.88 3.78 8.85
C GLY A 85 14.56 4.85 7.99
N ALA A 86 14.01 5.26 6.84
CA ALA A 86 14.56 6.40 6.07
C ALA A 86 13.48 7.35 5.48
N PRO A 87 13.54 8.68 5.71
CA PRO A 87 12.64 9.64 5.09
C PRO A 87 12.89 9.70 3.57
N GLY A 88 11.81 9.71 2.79
CA GLY A 88 11.86 9.49 1.36
C GLY A 88 11.15 10.50 0.53
N ASP A 89 11.95 11.19 -0.26
CA ASP A 89 11.55 11.96 -1.41
C ASP A 89 10.89 11.11 -2.52
N ALA A 90 9.77 11.68 -2.97
CA ALA A 90 9.24 11.73 -4.33
C ALA A 90 8.74 10.44 -5.03
N CYS A 91 7.42 10.40 -5.22
CA CYS A 91 6.76 9.71 -6.32
C CYS A 91 6.97 10.49 -7.63
N ALA A 92 7.68 9.87 -8.59
CA ALA A 92 7.53 10.16 -10.01
C ALA A 92 6.63 9.07 -10.64
N PRO A 93 5.64 9.43 -11.48
CA PRO A 93 4.72 8.46 -12.06
C PRO A 93 5.43 7.55 -13.09
N PRO A 94 5.11 6.25 -13.18
CA PRO A 94 5.60 5.42 -14.29
C PRO A 94 4.94 5.87 -15.61
N PRO A 95 5.68 5.91 -16.73
CA PRO A 95 5.11 6.22 -18.04
C PRO A 95 4.11 5.12 -18.44
N ARG A 96 2.86 5.50 -18.70
CA ARG A 96 1.87 4.63 -19.36
C ARG A 96 2.39 4.33 -20.76
N SER A 97 2.66 3.05 -21.05
CA SER A 97 2.95 2.58 -22.40
C SER A 97 1.79 2.92 -23.33
N VAL A 98 2.16 3.52 -24.46
CA VAL A 98 1.35 3.83 -25.65
C VAL A 98 0.65 2.61 -26.22
#